data_AF-D6XC56-F1
#
_entry.id   AF-D6XC56-F1
#
_cell.length_a   1.000
_cell.length_b   1.000
_cell.length_c   1.000
_cell.angle_alpha   90.00
_cell.angle_beta   90.00
_cell.angle_gamma   90.00
#
_symmetry.space_group_name_H-M   'P 1'
#
loop_
_entity.id
_entity.type
_entity.pdbx_description
1 polymer ?
#
loop_
_entity_poly.entity_id
_entity_poly.type
_entity_poly.pdbx_seq_one_letter_code
_entity_poly.pdbx_strand_id
1 'polypeptide(L)'
;MCGDRTTTASPTMDPGFVDHVLNKSPEVVRVYLPPDANTLLSVADHALHSRDYVNVIVAGKQPCFDWLSMDQAKAHCARGAGIWDWAGTENGGEPDVVLACAGDVPTQEVLAAAQLLRRHLPQLAVRVVNVVDMTRLLPREEHPHGMSDFEYDGLFTTDKPVIFAYHGYPWLIHRLAYRRTGHANLHVRGYKESGTTTTPFDMVVRNDLDRYRLVMDVIDRVPGLAVRAAAVRQEMADARTRHHAWIREHGTDLPEVADWAWNA
;
A
#
# COMPACT_ATOMS: atom_id res chain seq x y z
N MET A 1 26.43 -23.41 3.48
CA MET A 1 26.41 -22.49 4.63
C MET A 1 24.95 -22.23 4.95
N CYS A 2 24.47 -22.81 6.04
CA CYS A 2 23.08 -22.69 6.50
C CYS A 2 22.93 -21.30 7.15
N GLY A 3 22.25 -20.38 6.45
CA GLY A 3 21.95 -19.05 6.95
C GLY A 3 20.62 -19.09 7.69
N ASP A 4 20.70 -18.90 9.00
CA ASP A 4 19.64 -18.88 9.99
C ASP A 4 18.47 -17.94 9.58
N ARG A 5 17.30 -18.51 9.27
CA ARG A 5 16.04 -17.77 9.03
C ARG A 5 15.03 -18.07 10.15
N THR A 6 15.40 -17.79 11.39
CA THR A 6 14.43 -17.76 12.48
C THR A 6 14.23 -16.33 12.96
N THR A 7 13.23 -15.64 12.39
CA THR A 7 12.78 -14.32 12.86
C THR A 7 11.58 -14.51 13.80
N THR A 8 11.74 -14.05 15.04
CA THR A 8 10.74 -14.02 16.12
C THR A 8 9.46 -13.30 15.69
N ALA A 9 8.29 -13.86 15.98
CA ALA A 9 7.10 -13.54 15.21
C ALA A 9 5.82 -13.17 16.00
N SER A 10 5.91 -12.68 17.23
CA SER A 10 4.71 -12.16 17.92
C SER A 10 4.93 -10.90 18.76
N PRO A 11 5.94 -10.79 19.65
CA PRO A 11 6.09 -9.57 20.46
C PRO A 11 6.75 -8.37 19.73
N THR A 12 7.25 -8.55 18.50
CA THR A 12 8.03 -7.54 17.77
C THR A 12 7.26 -6.85 16.64
N MET A 13 5.97 -7.17 16.46
CA MET A 13 5.16 -6.72 15.32
C MET A 13 4.10 -5.73 15.78
N ASP A 14 4.50 -4.51 16.13
CA ASP A 14 3.57 -3.41 16.48
C ASP A 14 3.91 -2.16 15.65
N PRO A 15 3.17 -1.87 14.57
CA PRO A 15 3.36 -0.66 13.78
C PRO A 15 2.75 0.60 14.42
N GLY A 16 2.18 0.50 15.62
CA GLY A 16 1.42 1.54 16.32
C GLY A 16 2.23 2.75 16.78
N PHE A 17 3.56 2.73 16.64
CA PHE A 17 4.39 3.91 16.83
C PHE A 17 3.96 5.06 15.91
N VAL A 18 3.55 4.75 14.68
CA VAL A 18 3.06 5.75 13.73
C VAL A 18 1.78 6.42 14.24
N ASP A 19 0.82 5.64 14.74
CA ASP A 19 -0.43 6.13 15.33
C ASP A 19 -0.18 7.09 16.50
N HIS A 20 0.81 6.77 17.35
CA HIS A 20 1.20 7.59 18.49
C HIS A 20 1.81 8.92 18.07
N VAL A 21 2.74 8.89 17.12
CA VAL A 21 3.51 10.05 16.70
C VAL A 21 2.64 11.06 15.94
N LEU A 22 1.70 10.58 15.12
CA LEU A 22 0.74 11.46 14.41
C LEU A 22 -0.31 12.15 15.31
N ASN A 23 -0.32 11.90 16.62
CA ASN A 23 -1.11 12.67 17.58
C ASN A 23 -0.36 13.88 18.16
N LYS A 24 0.92 14.08 17.82
CA LYS A 24 1.71 15.23 18.28
C LYS A 24 1.49 16.44 17.38
N SER A 25 2.09 17.57 17.76
CA SER A 25 1.91 18.84 17.04
C SER A 25 2.22 18.68 15.54
N PRO A 26 1.33 19.14 14.64
CA PRO A 26 1.51 19.05 13.20
C PRO A 26 2.72 19.87 12.71
N GLU A 27 3.20 20.84 13.49
CA GLU A 27 4.38 21.62 13.16
C GLU A 27 5.68 20.79 13.24
N VAL A 28 5.71 19.74 14.06
CA VAL A 28 6.94 19.06 14.48
C VAL A 28 7.09 17.66 13.88
N VAL A 29 5.99 16.94 13.65
CA VAL A 29 6.06 15.53 13.28
C VAL A 29 5.93 15.31 11.77
N ARG A 30 6.78 14.44 11.23
CA ARG A 30 6.68 13.92 9.86
C ARG A 30 6.75 12.40 9.87
N VAL A 31 5.92 11.74 9.06
CA VAL A 31 5.94 10.28 8.92
C VAL A 31 6.01 9.90 7.45
N TYR A 32 7.08 9.18 7.10
CA TYR A 32 7.38 8.77 5.74
C TYR A 32 7.44 7.24 5.61
N LEU A 33 6.82 6.71 4.56
CA LEU A 33 6.80 5.29 4.19
C LEU A 33 7.35 5.12 2.76
N PRO A 34 8.68 5.23 2.56
CA PRO A 34 9.28 5.01 1.25
C PRO A 34 9.03 3.57 0.75
N PRO A 35 8.58 3.39 -0.51
CA PRO A 35 8.31 2.05 -1.06
C PRO A 35 9.55 1.37 -1.65
N ASP A 36 10.66 2.09 -1.83
CA ASP A 36 11.91 1.61 -2.42
C ASP A 36 13.15 2.36 -1.89
N ALA A 37 14.34 1.96 -2.35
CA ALA A 37 15.60 2.54 -1.89
C ALA A 37 15.78 4.00 -2.34
N ASN A 38 15.37 4.35 -3.56
CA ASN A 38 15.53 5.71 -4.09
C ASN A 38 14.63 6.72 -3.35
N THR A 39 13.40 6.33 -3.03
CA THR A 39 12.48 7.12 -2.21
C THR A 39 13.01 7.24 -0.78
N LEU A 40 13.56 6.16 -0.21
CA LEU A 40 14.20 6.20 1.10
C LEU A 40 15.37 7.19 1.12
N LEU A 41 16.23 7.17 0.11
CA LEU A 41 17.36 8.10 0.01
C LEU A 41 16.88 9.56 -0.08
N SER A 42 15.85 9.84 -0.89
CA SER A 42 15.28 11.18 -0.99
C SER A 42 14.64 11.66 0.32
N VAL A 43 13.92 10.79 1.03
CA VAL A 43 13.33 11.10 2.34
C VAL A 43 14.42 11.31 3.40
N ALA A 44 15.45 10.47 3.40
CA ALA A 44 16.56 10.58 4.35
C ALA A 44 17.34 11.88 4.15
N ASP A 45 17.61 12.26 2.90
CA ASP A 45 18.25 13.55 2.57
C ASP A 45 17.43 14.73 3.12
N HIS A 46 16.11 14.73 2.90
CA HIS A 46 15.22 15.74 3.47
C HIS A 46 15.27 15.76 5.02
N ALA A 47 15.19 14.58 5.66
CA ALA A 47 15.20 14.46 7.11
C ALA A 47 16.50 15.02 7.73
N LEU A 48 17.65 14.78 7.11
CA LEU A 48 18.96 15.26 7.59
C LEU A 48 19.12 16.79 7.46
N HIS A 49 18.48 17.39 6.45
CA HIS A 49 18.47 18.85 6.27
C HIS A 49 17.42 19.56 7.11
N SER A 50 16.38 18.85 7.57
CA SER A 50 15.33 19.42 8.39
C SER A 50 15.85 19.87 9.78
N ARG A 51 15.10 20.79 10.39
CA ARG A 51 15.36 21.35 11.73
C ARG A 51 14.05 21.33 12.50
N ASP A 52 14.15 21.11 13.80
CA ASP A 52 13.02 21.12 14.74
C ASP A 52 11.90 20.11 14.41
N TYR A 53 12.21 19.09 13.61
CA TYR A 53 11.29 18.01 13.27
C TYR A 53 11.66 16.69 13.96
N VAL A 54 10.63 15.93 14.29
CA VAL A 54 10.73 14.49 14.55
C VAL A 54 10.29 13.77 13.27
N ASN A 55 11.27 13.27 12.51
CA ASN A 55 11.03 12.49 11.30
C ASN A 55 10.98 11.00 11.64
N VAL A 56 9.85 10.35 11.38
CA VAL A 56 9.69 8.90 11.44
C VAL A 56 9.75 8.35 10.01
N ILE A 57 10.73 7.50 9.74
CA ILE A 57 10.89 6.85 8.44
C ILE A 57 10.71 5.35 8.65
N VAL A 58 9.66 4.79 8.04
CA VAL A 58 9.37 3.34 8.09
C VAL A 58 9.89 2.71 6.81
N ALA A 59 10.97 1.95 6.91
CA ALA A 59 11.61 1.30 5.77
C ALA A 59 11.86 -0.18 6.04
N GLY A 60 11.61 -1.01 5.03
CA GLY A 60 11.99 -2.41 5.05
C GLY A 60 13.50 -2.59 4.96
N LYS A 61 13.98 -3.69 5.56
CA LYS A 61 15.36 -4.15 5.43
C LYS A 61 15.51 -5.36 4.51
N GLN A 62 14.39 -5.94 4.08
CA GLN A 62 14.39 -7.10 3.20
C GLN A 62 14.66 -6.65 1.77
N PRO A 63 15.20 -7.51 0.90
CA PRO A 63 15.28 -7.24 -0.53
C PRO A 63 13.91 -6.81 -1.06
N CYS A 64 13.86 -5.67 -1.73
CA CYS A 64 12.66 -5.10 -2.32
C CYS A 64 12.98 -4.56 -3.72
N PHE A 65 11.94 -4.22 -4.48
CA PHE A 65 12.07 -3.63 -5.80
C PHE A 65 12.42 -2.14 -5.70
N ASP A 66 13.16 -1.66 -6.69
CA ASP A 66 13.30 -0.24 -6.95
C ASP A 66 12.28 0.18 -8.01
N TRP A 67 11.23 0.89 -7.59
CA TRP A 67 10.11 1.27 -8.45
C TRP A 67 10.39 2.53 -9.25
N LEU A 68 11.05 3.49 -8.62
CA LEU A 68 11.31 4.81 -9.18
C LEU A 68 12.80 5.00 -9.42
N SER A 69 13.16 5.64 -10.53
CA SER A 69 14.50 6.23 -10.68
C SER A 69 14.72 7.31 -9.62
N MET A 70 15.97 7.67 -9.34
CA MET A 70 16.28 8.71 -8.35
C MET A 70 15.57 10.05 -8.65
N ASP A 71 15.46 10.45 -9.92
CA ASP A 71 14.78 11.69 -10.31
C ASP A 71 13.25 11.60 -10.12
N GLN A 72 12.67 10.45 -10.45
CA GLN A 72 11.25 10.18 -10.19
C GLN A 72 10.96 10.16 -8.69
N ALA A 73 11.84 9.54 -7.89
CA ALA A 73 11.72 9.46 -6.44
C ALA A 73 11.77 10.84 -5.79
N LYS A 74 12.72 11.71 -6.19
CA LYS A 74 12.78 13.11 -5.72
C LYS A 74 11.50 13.87 -6.02
N ALA A 75 11.00 13.79 -7.25
CA ALA A 75 9.78 14.46 -7.66
C ALA A 75 8.55 13.93 -6.90
N HIS A 76 8.49 12.61 -6.67
CA HIS A 76 7.41 11.97 -5.93
C HIS A 76 7.44 12.30 -4.44
N CYS A 77 8.62 12.27 -3.81
CA CYS A 77 8.80 12.68 -2.40
C CYS A 77 8.44 14.14 -2.17
N ALA A 78 8.79 15.03 -3.11
CA ALA A 78 8.43 16.45 -3.02
C ALA A 78 6.91 16.67 -3.02
N ARG A 79 6.15 15.81 -3.72
CA ARG A 79 4.67 15.82 -3.66
C ARG A 79 4.11 15.06 -2.46
N GLY A 80 4.85 14.09 -1.93
CA GLY A 80 4.49 13.23 -0.80
C GLY A 80 3.43 12.16 -1.10
N ALA A 81 2.59 12.37 -2.12
CA ALA A 81 1.68 11.37 -2.69
C ALA A 81 1.48 11.64 -4.19
N GLY A 82 1.16 10.61 -4.96
CA GLY A 82 0.97 10.78 -6.40
C GLY A 82 0.51 9.53 -7.14
N ILE A 83 -0.01 9.75 -8.35
CA ILE A 83 -0.43 8.70 -9.28
C ILE A 83 0.81 8.11 -9.95
N TRP A 84 0.83 6.78 -10.09
CA TRP A 84 1.82 6.04 -10.87
C TRP A 84 1.19 5.56 -12.17
N ASP A 85 1.26 6.40 -13.21
CA ASP A 85 0.61 6.16 -14.51
C ASP A 85 1.03 4.83 -15.15
N TRP A 86 2.30 4.44 -14.98
CA TRP A 86 2.85 3.19 -15.51
C TRP A 86 2.28 1.92 -14.83
N ALA A 87 1.78 2.06 -13.61
CA ALA A 87 1.19 0.97 -12.83
C ALA A 87 -0.31 0.82 -13.07
N GLY A 88 -0.99 1.93 -13.36
CA GLY A 88 -2.42 1.95 -13.67
C GLY A 88 -2.78 1.41 -15.06
N THR A 89 -4.08 1.48 -15.35
CA THR A 89 -4.69 1.25 -16.67
C THR A 89 -5.68 2.35 -17.04
N GLU A 90 -5.82 3.40 -16.22
CA GLU A 90 -6.64 4.55 -16.56
C GLU A 90 -6.06 5.32 -17.75
N ASN A 91 -6.89 5.60 -18.75
CA ASN A 91 -6.47 6.25 -20.00
C ASN A 91 -7.02 7.68 -20.08
N GLY A 92 -6.72 8.50 -19.06
CA GLY A 92 -7.11 9.92 -19.00
C GLY A 92 -8.59 10.20 -18.70
N GLY A 93 -9.40 9.16 -18.49
CA GLY A 93 -10.76 9.24 -17.91
C GLY A 93 -10.77 9.00 -16.40
N GLU A 94 -11.95 9.02 -15.80
CA GLU A 94 -12.11 8.60 -14.40
C GLU A 94 -11.81 7.10 -14.25
N PRO A 95 -11.10 6.67 -13.19
CA PRO A 95 -10.89 5.26 -12.94
C PRO A 95 -12.20 4.60 -12.46
N ASP A 96 -12.32 3.29 -12.64
CA ASP A 96 -13.36 2.49 -12.00
C ASP A 96 -13.03 2.24 -10.51
N VAL A 97 -11.73 2.25 -10.18
CA VAL A 97 -11.20 1.99 -8.84
C VAL A 97 -9.82 2.61 -8.65
N VAL A 98 -9.54 3.05 -7.43
CA VAL A 98 -8.20 3.48 -7.01
C VAL A 98 -7.58 2.39 -6.14
N LEU A 99 -6.40 1.90 -6.52
CA LEU A 99 -5.51 1.13 -5.65
C LEU A 99 -4.49 2.08 -5.03
N ALA A 100 -4.59 2.31 -3.72
CA ALA A 100 -3.68 3.16 -2.97
C ALA A 100 -2.74 2.33 -2.11
N CYS A 101 -1.49 2.78 -1.92
CA CYS A 101 -0.52 2.10 -1.07
C CYS A 101 0.36 3.07 -0.28
N ALA A 102 0.75 2.67 0.93
CA ALA A 102 1.77 3.34 1.74
C ALA A 102 2.61 2.31 2.50
N GLY A 103 3.92 2.28 2.21
CA GLY A 103 4.86 1.27 2.67
C GLY A 103 5.38 0.37 1.56
N ASP A 104 6.55 -0.21 1.75
CA ASP A 104 7.24 -1.12 0.83
C ASP A 104 6.43 -2.38 0.49
N VAL A 105 6.07 -3.19 1.49
CA VAL A 105 5.29 -4.42 1.29
C VAL A 105 3.88 -4.11 0.74
N PRO A 106 3.12 -3.14 1.29
CA PRO A 106 1.84 -2.74 0.70
C PRO A 106 1.95 -2.30 -0.78
N THR A 107 3.01 -1.59 -1.14
CA THR A 107 3.24 -1.15 -2.54
C THR A 107 3.47 -2.35 -3.45
N GLN A 108 4.31 -3.30 -3.05
CA GLN A 108 4.54 -4.52 -3.83
C GLN A 108 3.24 -5.29 -4.09
N GLU A 109 2.41 -5.45 -3.07
CA GLU A 109 1.16 -6.21 -3.19
C GLU A 109 0.09 -5.47 -4.00
N VAL A 110 0.04 -4.14 -3.90
CA VAL A 110 -0.81 -3.31 -4.77
C VAL A 110 -0.38 -3.40 -6.23
N LEU A 111 0.92 -3.36 -6.52
CA LEU A 111 1.40 -3.52 -7.90
C LEU A 111 1.13 -4.93 -8.42
N ALA A 112 1.37 -5.96 -7.64
CA ALA A 112 1.02 -7.32 -8.03
C ALA A 112 -0.50 -7.49 -8.27
N ALA A 113 -1.34 -6.88 -7.44
CA ALA A 113 -2.78 -6.84 -7.64
C ALA A 113 -3.17 -6.08 -8.92
N ALA A 114 -2.55 -4.93 -9.19
CA ALA A 114 -2.75 -4.16 -10.42
C ALA A 114 -2.41 -4.99 -11.67
N GLN A 115 -1.30 -5.75 -11.64
CA GLN A 115 -0.91 -6.64 -12.73
C GLN A 115 -1.92 -7.79 -12.94
N LEU A 116 -2.46 -8.37 -11.86
CA LEU A 116 -3.52 -9.38 -11.93
C LEU A 116 -4.81 -8.80 -12.52
N LEU A 117 -5.24 -7.61 -12.07
CA LEU A 117 -6.40 -6.93 -12.62
C LEU A 117 -6.23 -6.63 -14.12
N ARG A 118 -5.06 -6.11 -14.51
CA ARG A 118 -4.74 -5.85 -15.92
C ARG A 118 -4.86 -7.12 -16.78
N ARG A 119 -4.44 -8.27 -16.25
CA ARG A 119 -4.49 -9.57 -16.94
C ARG A 119 -5.92 -10.13 -17.03
N HIS A 120 -6.62 -10.19 -15.90
CA HIS A 120 -7.92 -10.88 -15.82
C HIS A 120 -9.11 -9.98 -16.18
N LEU A 121 -8.97 -8.67 -16.02
CA LEU A 121 -10.02 -7.66 -16.21
C LEU A 121 -9.47 -6.46 -17.01
N PRO A 122 -9.02 -6.65 -18.26
CA PRO A 122 -8.32 -5.62 -19.04
C PRO A 122 -9.17 -4.38 -19.36
N GLN A 123 -10.49 -4.45 -19.21
CA GLN A 123 -11.40 -3.32 -19.40
C GLN A 123 -11.59 -2.47 -18.14
N LEU A 124 -11.08 -2.91 -16.99
CA LEU A 124 -11.18 -2.16 -15.74
C LEU A 124 -10.14 -1.03 -15.74
N ALA A 125 -10.60 0.20 -15.60
CA ALA A 125 -9.71 1.37 -15.45
C ALA A 125 -9.24 1.45 -13.99
N VAL A 126 -7.96 1.13 -13.75
CA VAL A 126 -7.35 1.13 -12.43
C VAL A 126 -6.40 2.32 -12.32
N ARG A 127 -6.60 3.16 -11.31
CA ARG A 127 -5.60 4.15 -10.88
C ARG A 127 -4.75 3.56 -9.77
N VAL A 128 -3.43 3.77 -9.85
CA VAL A 128 -2.52 3.41 -8.75
C VAL A 128 -1.97 4.68 -8.11
N VAL A 129 -2.17 4.82 -6.79
CA VAL A 129 -1.68 5.95 -5.99
C VAL A 129 -0.68 5.43 -4.95
N ASN A 130 0.50 6.03 -4.91
CA ASN A 130 1.46 5.78 -3.85
C ASN A 130 1.55 7.00 -2.91
N VAL A 131 1.55 6.73 -1.60
CA VAL A 131 1.66 7.73 -0.54
C VAL A 131 2.95 7.47 0.24
N VAL A 132 3.87 8.43 0.18
CA VAL A 132 5.13 8.42 0.92
C VAL A 132 4.98 9.19 2.22
N ASP A 133 4.43 10.41 2.17
CA ASP A 133 4.20 11.25 3.34
C ASP A 133 2.75 11.11 3.82
N MET A 134 2.56 10.46 4.96
CA MET A 134 1.24 10.22 5.54
C MET A 134 0.51 11.51 5.90
N THR A 135 1.26 12.56 6.21
CA THR A 135 0.69 13.85 6.62
C THR A 135 0.05 14.59 5.43
N ARG A 136 0.33 14.20 4.18
CA ARG A 136 -0.40 14.70 3.00
C ARG A 136 -1.89 14.34 3.04
N LEU A 137 -2.26 13.22 3.67
CA LEU A 137 -3.66 12.81 3.77
C LEU A 137 -4.48 13.78 4.65
N LEU A 138 -3.83 14.43 5.61
CA LEU A 138 -4.46 15.44 6.45
C LEU A 138 -4.86 16.67 5.65
N PRO A 139 -5.93 17.37 6.04
CA PRO A 139 -6.29 18.65 5.47
C PRO A 139 -5.22 19.71 5.67
N ARG A 140 -5.05 20.59 4.68
CA ARG A 140 -4.06 21.68 4.72
C ARG A 140 -4.24 22.62 5.92
N GLU A 141 -5.46 22.78 6.41
CA GLU A 141 -5.76 23.62 7.57
C GLU A 141 -5.36 22.95 8.90
N GLU A 142 -5.17 21.62 8.90
CA GLU A 142 -4.78 20.84 10.09
C GLU A 142 -3.28 20.52 10.12
N HIS A 143 -2.61 20.47 8.96
CA HIS A 143 -1.18 20.16 8.88
C HIS A 143 -0.47 20.97 7.78
N PRO A 144 0.76 21.48 8.00
CA PRO A 144 1.51 22.26 6.99
C PRO A 144 1.76 21.51 5.67
N HIS A 145 1.95 20.19 5.74
CA HIS A 145 2.04 19.34 4.55
C HIS A 145 0.68 18.89 4.03
N GLY A 146 -0.43 19.15 4.71
CA GLY A 146 -1.74 18.62 4.34
C GLY A 146 -2.17 19.03 2.93
N MET A 147 -2.89 18.14 2.24
CA MET A 147 -3.49 18.42 0.95
C MET A 147 -4.75 19.27 1.10
N SER A 148 -4.97 20.18 0.15
CA SER A 148 -6.30 20.74 -0.09
C SER A 148 -7.28 19.64 -0.52
N ASP A 149 -8.58 19.87 -0.37
CA ASP A 149 -9.58 18.89 -0.79
C ASP A 149 -9.51 18.63 -2.31
N PHE A 150 -9.22 19.66 -3.11
CA PHE A 150 -9.02 19.50 -4.56
C PHE A 150 -7.86 18.56 -4.90
N GLU A 151 -6.72 18.67 -4.20
CA GLU A 151 -5.59 17.76 -4.42
C GLU A 151 -5.93 16.33 -3.98
N TYR A 152 -6.60 16.17 -2.84
CA TYR A 152 -7.01 14.86 -2.34
C TYR A 152 -7.98 14.18 -3.30
N ASP A 153 -9.04 14.88 -3.70
CA ASP A 153 -10.08 14.39 -4.62
C ASP A 153 -9.49 14.07 -5.99
N GLY A 154 -8.49 14.84 -6.45
CA GLY A 154 -7.75 14.56 -7.67
C GLY A 154 -6.99 13.22 -7.64
N LEU A 155 -6.52 12.78 -6.46
CA LEU A 155 -5.84 11.49 -6.30
C LEU A 155 -6.84 10.34 -6.08
N PHE A 156 -7.76 10.51 -5.13
CA PHE A 156 -8.58 9.42 -4.59
C PHE A 156 -10.01 9.39 -5.16
N THR A 157 -10.39 10.37 -5.97
CA THR A 157 -11.74 10.58 -6.50
C THR A 157 -12.78 10.89 -5.41
N THR A 158 -13.94 11.40 -5.80
CA THR A 158 -15.02 11.73 -4.87
C THR A 158 -16.03 10.60 -4.70
N ASP A 159 -16.12 9.69 -5.68
CA ASP A 159 -17.22 8.74 -5.82
C ASP A 159 -16.78 7.29 -6.15
N LYS A 160 -15.52 7.06 -6.55
CA LYS A 160 -15.04 5.71 -6.87
C LYS A 160 -14.51 4.97 -5.64
N PRO A 161 -14.59 3.64 -5.62
CA PRO A 161 -13.97 2.84 -4.57
C PRO A 161 -12.46 3.07 -4.49
N VAL A 162 -11.94 3.20 -3.26
CA VAL A 162 -10.50 3.28 -2.98
C VAL A 162 -10.10 2.09 -2.11
N ILE A 163 -9.28 1.19 -2.65
CA ILE A 163 -8.67 0.10 -1.90
C ILE A 163 -7.29 0.54 -1.44
N PHE A 164 -7.13 0.82 -0.16
CA PHE A 164 -5.90 1.35 0.41
C PHE A 164 -5.13 0.26 1.18
N ALA A 165 -3.96 -0.13 0.70
CA ALA A 165 -3.04 -1.02 1.38
C ALA A 165 -2.05 -0.21 2.24
N TYR A 166 -2.08 -0.42 3.56
CA TYR A 166 -1.28 0.33 4.51
C TYR A 166 -0.40 -0.59 5.35
N HIS A 167 0.82 -0.13 5.65
CA HIS A 167 1.78 -0.83 6.50
C HIS A 167 1.28 -1.08 7.93
N GLY A 168 0.61 -0.09 8.53
CA GLY A 168 0.18 -0.12 9.93
C GLY A 168 -1.29 -0.47 10.11
N TYR A 169 -1.88 -0.02 11.23
CA TYR A 169 -3.29 -0.27 11.52
C TYR A 169 -4.20 0.53 10.57
N PRO A 170 -5.21 -0.12 9.94
CA PRO A 170 -6.12 0.54 8.99
C PRO A 170 -6.83 1.77 9.54
N TRP A 171 -7.12 1.79 10.84
CA TRP A 171 -7.85 2.87 11.50
C TRP A 171 -7.17 4.23 11.37
N LEU A 172 -5.83 4.26 11.31
CA LEU A 172 -5.10 5.50 11.12
C LEU A 172 -5.48 6.20 9.81
N ILE A 173 -5.55 5.45 8.70
CA ILE A 173 -5.89 6.02 7.39
C ILE A 173 -7.28 6.66 7.44
N HIS A 174 -8.25 5.97 8.05
CA HIS A 174 -9.60 6.51 8.25
C HIS A 174 -9.58 7.77 9.12
N ARG A 175 -8.77 7.80 10.19
CA ARG A 175 -8.60 8.98 11.03
C ARG A 175 -8.01 10.16 10.24
N LEU A 176 -7.01 9.93 9.39
CA LEU A 176 -6.39 10.99 8.59
C LEU A 176 -7.31 11.51 7.48
N ALA A 177 -8.18 10.66 6.95
CA ALA A 177 -9.10 10.98 5.84
C ALA A 177 -10.55 11.26 6.29
N TYR A 178 -10.83 11.36 7.60
CA TYR A 178 -12.19 11.32 8.16
C TYR A 178 -13.15 12.37 7.58
N ARG A 179 -12.63 13.53 7.18
CA ARG A 179 -13.40 14.66 6.62
C ARG A 179 -13.27 14.82 5.10
N ARG A 180 -12.60 13.88 4.42
CA ARG A 180 -12.37 13.94 2.97
C ARG A 180 -13.60 13.49 2.19
N THR A 181 -13.82 14.11 1.03
CA THR A 181 -14.83 13.63 0.06
C THR A 181 -14.50 12.19 -0.33
N GLY A 182 -15.51 11.34 -0.49
CA GLY A 182 -15.29 9.92 -0.83
C GLY A 182 -14.80 9.03 0.31
N HIS A 183 -14.69 9.51 1.56
CA HIS A 183 -14.31 8.66 2.71
C HIS A 183 -15.20 7.41 2.87
N ALA A 184 -16.49 7.49 2.50
CA ALA A 184 -17.39 6.33 2.51
C ALA A 184 -16.98 5.23 1.50
N ASN A 185 -16.21 5.58 0.47
CA ASN A 185 -15.68 4.68 -0.56
C ASN A 185 -14.28 4.16 -0.22
N LEU A 186 -13.68 4.63 0.88
CA LEU A 186 -12.35 4.26 1.32
C LEU A 186 -12.40 2.94 2.09
N HIS A 187 -11.74 1.92 1.56
CA HIS A 187 -11.60 0.61 2.18
C HIS A 187 -10.13 0.31 2.43
N VAL A 188 -9.75 0.28 3.71
CA VAL A 188 -8.34 0.17 4.12
C VAL A 188 -8.02 -1.24 4.59
N ARG A 189 -6.91 -1.79 4.09
CA ARG A 189 -6.26 -3.01 4.57
C ARG A 189 -4.92 -2.65 5.19
N GLY A 190 -4.51 -3.42 6.19
CA GLY A 190 -3.27 -3.20 6.92
C GLY A 190 -3.11 -4.23 8.02
N TYR A 191 -2.25 -3.94 9.00
CA TYR A 191 -1.94 -4.87 10.07
C TYR A 191 -3.16 -5.14 10.97
N LYS A 192 -3.39 -6.42 11.31
CA LYS A 192 -4.54 -6.93 12.09
C LYS A 192 -4.10 -7.82 13.26
N GLU A 193 -2.91 -7.63 13.81
CA GLU A 193 -2.33 -8.48 14.89
C GLU A 193 -2.17 -9.95 14.50
N SER A 194 -2.19 -10.26 13.21
CA SER A 194 -2.15 -11.64 12.73
C SER A 194 -0.73 -11.98 12.30
N GLY A 195 0.14 -12.25 13.29
CA GLY A 195 1.53 -12.67 13.09
C GLY A 195 1.87 -14.01 13.74
N THR A 196 2.76 -14.79 13.12
CA THR A 196 3.40 -15.99 13.68
C THR A 196 4.64 -16.30 12.84
N THR A 197 5.48 -17.25 13.28
CA THR A 197 6.67 -17.64 12.51
C THR A 197 6.20 -18.37 11.26
N THR A 198 6.28 -17.69 10.12
CA THR A 198 5.77 -18.17 8.83
C THR A 198 6.55 -17.51 7.69
N THR A 199 6.19 -17.81 6.44
CA THR A 199 6.82 -17.25 5.25
C THR A 199 6.44 -15.77 5.06
N PRO A 200 7.28 -14.97 4.37
CA PRO A 200 7.01 -13.54 4.16
C PRO A 200 5.64 -13.24 3.55
N PHE A 201 5.21 -13.97 2.52
CA PHE A 201 3.89 -13.71 1.93
C PHE A 201 2.74 -14.21 2.82
N ASP A 202 2.92 -15.29 3.58
CA ASP A 202 1.89 -15.73 4.53
C ASP A 202 1.61 -14.69 5.61
N MET A 203 2.63 -13.94 6.06
CA MET A 203 2.42 -12.80 6.95
C MET A 203 1.45 -11.76 6.36
N VAL A 204 1.50 -11.53 5.05
CA VAL A 204 0.59 -10.61 4.34
C VAL A 204 -0.80 -11.22 4.19
N VAL A 205 -0.88 -12.50 3.82
CA VAL A 205 -2.15 -13.25 3.66
C VAL A 205 -2.94 -13.28 4.96
N ARG A 206 -2.27 -13.51 6.09
CA ARG A 206 -2.88 -13.55 7.43
C ARG A 206 -3.47 -12.20 7.87
N ASN A 207 -3.02 -11.10 7.29
CA ASN A 207 -3.54 -9.75 7.54
C ASN A 207 -4.53 -9.28 6.46
N ASP A 208 -4.95 -10.15 5.53
CA ASP A 208 -5.81 -9.80 4.40
C ASP A 208 -5.27 -8.61 3.57
N LEU A 209 -3.94 -8.52 3.43
CA LEU A 209 -3.25 -7.46 2.67
C LEU A 209 -2.64 -7.99 1.37
N ASP A 210 -2.78 -9.29 1.09
CA ASP A 210 -2.15 -9.95 -0.04
C ASP A 210 -2.78 -9.56 -1.38
N ARG A 211 -1.99 -9.61 -2.46
CA ARG A 211 -2.43 -9.28 -3.82
C ARG A 211 -3.75 -9.93 -4.23
N TYR A 212 -4.01 -11.18 -3.85
CA TYR A 212 -5.24 -11.88 -4.22
C TYR A 212 -6.43 -11.31 -3.47
N ARG A 213 -6.28 -11.03 -2.18
CA ARG A 213 -7.29 -10.33 -1.39
C ARG A 213 -7.59 -8.94 -1.94
N LEU A 214 -6.58 -8.17 -2.33
CA LEU A 214 -6.77 -6.84 -2.91
C LEU A 214 -7.58 -6.91 -4.21
N VAL A 215 -7.31 -7.89 -5.09
CA VAL A 215 -8.14 -8.15 -6.29
C VAL A 215 -9.59 -8.48 -5.91
N MET A 216 -9.80 -9.34 -4.92
CA MET A 216 -11.16 -9.65 -4.45
C MET A 216 -11.88 -8.41 -3.91
N ASP A 217 -11.20 -7.54 -3.17
CA ASP A 217 -11.78 -6.31 -2.63
C ASP A 217 -12.21 -5.32 -3.73
N VAL A 218 -11.45 -5.26 -4.83
CA VAL A 218 -11.84 -4.51 -6.04
C VAL A 218 -13.10 -5.10 -6.65
N ILE A 219 -13.14 -6.41 -6.90
CA ILE A 219 -14.29 -7.09 -7.51
C ILE A 219 -15.57 -6.89 -6.67
N ASP A 220 -15.44 -6.93 -5.34
CA ASP A 220 -16.56 -6.82 -4.42
C ASP A 220 -17.10 -5.38 -4.30
N ARG A 221 -16.32 -4.36 -4.66
CA ARG A 221 -16.67 -2.93 -4.44
C ARG A 221 -16.96 -2.15 -5.70
N VAL A 222 -16.38 -2.53 -6.84
CA VAL A 222 -16.67 -1.86 -8.11
C VAL A 222 -18.11 -2.21 -8.54
N PRO A 223 -18.99 -1.21 -8.74
CA PRO A 223 -20.38 -1.47 -9.09
C PRO A 223 -20.54 -2.37 -10.32
N GLY A 224 -21.29 -3.46 -10.16
CA GLY A 224 -21.56 -4.41 -11.24
C GLY A 224 -20.43 -5.39 -11.57
N LEU A 225 -19.26 -5.29 -10.92
CA LEU A 225 -18.12 -6.17 -11.20
C LEU A 225 -18.24 -7.53 -10.51
N ALA A 226 -18.81 -7.59 -9.30
CA ALA A 226 -18.95 -8.82 -8.51
C ALA A 226 -19.59 -9.99 -9.28
N VAL A 227 -20.60 -9.71 -10.11
CA VAL A 227 -21.27 -10.73 -10.94
C VAL A 227 -20.43 -11.08 -12.17
N ARG A 228 -19.85 -10.09 -12.84
CA ARG A 228 -19.10 -10.28 -14.10
C ARG A 228 -17.75 -10.98 -13.88
N ALA A 229 -17.13 -10.76 -12.72
CA ALA A 229 -15.80 -11.25 -12.38
C ALA A 229 -15.84 -12.38 -11.33
N ALA A 230 -16.98 -13.04 -11.14
CA ALA A 230 -17.15 -14.10 -10.13
C ALA A 230 -16.11 -15.23 -10.28
N ALA A 231 -15.78 -15.63 -11.51
CA ALA A 231 -14.75 -16.63 -11.78
C ALA A 231 -13.35 -16.17 -11.34
N VAL A 232 -12.98 -14.92 -11.66
CA VAL A 232 -11.69 -14.33 -11.24
C VAL A 232 -11.62 -14.24 -9.72
N ARG A 233 -12.72 -13.82 -9.08
CA ARG A 233 -12.80 -13.77 -7.61
C ARG A 233 -12.61 -15.15 -6.97
N GLN A 234 -13.20 -16.19 -7.56
CA GLN A 234 -13.02 -17.58 -7.11
C GLN A 234 -11.57 -18.02 -7.27
N GLU A 235 -10.95 -17.74 -8.41
CA GLU A 235 -9.53 -18.05 -8.67
C GLU A 235 -8.61 -17.41 -7.62
N MET A 236 -8.86 -16.16 -7.21
CA MET A 236 -8.10 -15.49 -6.15
C MET A 236 -8.28 -16.18 -4.78
N ALA A 237 -9.50 -16.64 -4.47
CA ALA A 237 -9.76 -17.38 -3.24
C ALA A 237 -9.08 -18.76 -3.25
N ASP A 238 -9.08 -19.42 -4.40
CA ASP A 238 -8.41 -20.71 -4.61
C ASP A 238 -6.89 -20.56 -4.50
N ALA A 239 -6.32 -19.46 -5.02
CA ALA A 239 -4.90 -19.15 -4.86
C ALA A 239 -4.49 -19.02 -3.39
N ARG A 240 -5.29 -18.34 -2.56
CA ARG A 240 -5.04 -18.25 -1.10
C ARG A 240 -5.17 -19.61 -0.41
N THR A 241 -6.11 -20.44 -0.84
CA THR A 241 -6.28 -21.82 -0.32
C THR A 241 -5.07 -22.69 -0.67
N ARG A 242 -4.58 -22.57 -1.91
CA ARG A 242 -3.39 -23.28 -2.39
C ARG A 242 -2.12 -22.83 -1.68
N HIS A 243 -1.96 -21.52 -1.47
CA HIS A 243 -0.87 -20.96 -0.66
C HIS A 243 -0.84 -21.59 0.74
N HIS A 244 -2.01 -21.68 1.38
CA HIS A 244 -2.14 -22.24 2.72
C HIS A 244 -1.71 -23.72 2.81
N ALA A 245 -2.00 -24.52 1.78
CA ALA A 245 -1.51 -25.89 1.70
C ALA A 245 0.01 -25.93 1.42
N TRP A 246 0.47 -25.11 0.47
CA TRP A 246 1.85 -25.08 0.00
C TRP A 246 2.85 -24.76 1.11
N ILE A 247 2.61 -23.70 1.91
CA ILE A 247 3.56 -23.30 2.97
C ILE A 247 3.74 -24.37 4.04
N ARG A 248 2.73 -25.21 4.30
CA ARG A 248 2.81 -26.28 5.29
C ARG A 248 3.58 -27.48 4.77
N GLU A 249 3.42 -27.76 3.48
CA GLU A 249 4.10 -28.88 2.84
C GLU A 249 5.56 -28.54 2.52
N HIS A 250 5.84 -27.32 2.04
CA HIS A 250 7.14 -26.94 1.48
C HIS A 250 7.95 -25.98 2.35
N GLY A 251 7.31 -25.26 3.28
CA GLY A 251 7.99 -24.26 4.12
C GLY A 251 8.47 -23.01 3.37
N THR A 252 8.02 -22.82 2.12
CA THR A 252 8.35 -21.66 1.27
C THR A 252 7.08 -21.03 0.71
N ASP A 253 7.17 -19.79 0.23
CA ASP A 253 6.07 -19.17 -0.51
C ASP A 253 5.84 -19.86 -1.86
N LEU A 254 4.64 -19.66 -2.42
CA LEU A 254 4.30 -20.15 -3.77
C LEU A 254 5.31 -19.63 -4.80
N PRO A 255 5.73 -20.46 -5.79
CA PRO A 255 6.68 -20.03 -6.83
C PRO A 255 6.22 -18.77 -7.56
N GLU A 256 4.94 -18.65 -7.92
CA GLU A 256 4.43 -17.47 -8.61
C GLU A 256 4.41 -16.19 -7.75
N VAL A 257 4.60 -16.31 -6.44
CA VAL A 257 4.77 -15.18 -5.51
C VAL A 257 6.25 -14.87 -5.32
N ALA A 258 7.05 -15.91 -5.07
CA ALA A 258 8.49 -15.78 -4.81
C ALA A 258 9.27 -15.31 -6.04
N ASP A 259 8.90 -15.81 -7.23
CA ASP A 259 9.53 -15.49 -8.51
C ASP A 259 8.81 -14.36 -9.26
N TRP A 260 7.84 -13.72 -8.61
CA TRP A 260 7.11 -12.61 -9.21
C TRP A 260 8.05 -11.44 -9.51
N ALA A 261 7.93 -10.88 -10.70
CA ALA A 261 8.59 -9.63 -11.09
C ALA A 261 7.59 -8.70 -11.78
N TRP A 262 7.81 -7.40 -11.60
CA TRP A 262 7.07 -6.41 -12.36
C TRP A 262 7.52 -6.42 -13.82
N ASN A 263 6.62 -6.85 -14.70
CA ASN A 263 6.79 -6.76 -16.14
C ASN A 263 5.81 -5.69 -16.63
N ALA A 264 6.36 -4.58 -17.11
CA ALA A 264 5.62 -3.41 -17.60
C ALA A 264 4.68 -3.77 -18.76
#